data_AF-A0A3C7W2E5-F1
#
_entry.id   AF-A0A3C7W2E5-F1
#
_cell.length_a   1.000
_cell.length_b   1.000
_cell.length_c   1.000
_cell.angle_alpha   90.00
_cell.angle_beta   90.00
_cell.angle_gamma   90.00
#
_symmetry.space_group_name_H-M   'P 1'
#
loop_
_entity.id
_entity.type
_entity.pdbx_description
1 polymer ?
#
loop_
_entity_poly.entity_id
_entity_poly.type
_entity_poly.pdbx_seq_one_letter_code
_entity_poly.pdbx_strand_id
1 'polypeptide(L)' 'MIETINKLNRISRQMLQEMGREPTPEELGERMDMPEDKVRKVLKIA' A
#
# COMPACT_ATOMS: atom_id res chain seq x y z
N MET A 1 -8.37 -10.54 -5.76
CA MET A 1 -8.65 -9.16 -5.29
C MET A 1 -8.45 -9.01 -3.78
N ILE A 2 -9.01 -9.89 -2.94
CA ILE A 2 -8.78 -9.89 -1.47
C ILE A 2 -7.28 -10.02 -1.12
N GLU A 3 -6.54 -10.85 -1.84
CA GLU A 3 -5.09 -11.04 -1.64
C GLU A 3 -4.29 -9.75 -1.86
N THR A 4 -4.69 -8.92 -2.83
CA THR A 4 -4.04 -7.63 -3.12
C THR A 4 -4.24 -6.63 -1.99
N ILE A 5 -5.47 -6.54 -1.45
CA ILE A 5 -5.79 -5.70 -0.28
C ILE A 5 -4.98 -6.15 0.93
N ASN A 6 -4.95 -7.46 1.20
CA ASN A 6 -4.21 -8.00 2.33
C ASN A 6 -2.70 -7.77 2.21
N LYS A 7 -2.14 -7.92 1.00
CA LYS A 7 -0.72 -7.64 0.72
C LYS A 7 -0.42 -6.15 0.91
N LEU A 8 -1.25 -5.26 0.39
CA LEU A 8 -1.10 -3.81 0.54
C LEU A 8 -1.14 -3.40 2.01
N ASN A 9 -2.12 -3.89 2.77
CA ASN A 9 -2.24 -3.62 4.20
C ASN A 9 -1.05 -4.13 5.01
N ARG A 10 -0.47 -5.28 4.63
CA ARG A 10 0.76 -5.80 5.25
C ARG A 10 1.96 -4.89 4.99
N ILE A 11 2.15 -4.49 3.73
CA ILE A 11 3.25 -3.61 3.34
C ILE A 11 3.11 -2.24 3.99
N SER A 12 1.91 -1.66 4.01
CA SER A 12 1.64 -0.37 4.65
C SER A 12 2.01 -0.36 6.13
N ARG A 13 1.59 -1.40 6.88
CA ARG A 13 1.97 -1.55 8.30
C ARG A 13 3.48 -1.72 8.51
N GLN A 14 4.14 -2.49 7.64
CA GLN A 14 5.59 -2.66 7.71
C GLN A 14 6.30 -1.32 7.50
N MET A 15 5.91 -0.57 6.48
CA MET A 15 6.51 0.74 6.18
C MET A 15 6.22 1.77 7.28
N LEU A 16 5.03 1.74 7.90
CA LEU A 16 4.72 2.56 9.06
C LEU A 16 5.68 2.30 10.23
N GLN A 17 5.98 1.02 10.50
CA GLN A 17 6.91 0.64 11.54
C GLN A 17 8.36 1.03 11.20
N GLU A 18 8.77 0.87 9.94
CA GLU A 18 10.12 1.19 9.47
C GLU A 18 10.38 2.71 9.41
N MET A 19 9.41 3.50 8.94
CA MET A 19 9.56 4.94 8.71
C MET A 19 9.03 5.81 9.86
N GLY A 20 8.25 5.24 10.79
CA GLY A 20 7.57 5.98 11.86
C GLY A 20 6.44 6.91 11.39
N ARG A 21 6.04 6.81 10.11
CA ARG A 21 4.95 7.57 9.50
C ARG A 21 4.19 6.72 8.48
N GLU A 22 2.96 7.11 8.17
CA GLU A 22 2.21 6.42 7.12
C GLU A 22 2.91 6.58 5.75
N PRO A 23 3.00 5.48 4.97
CA PRO A 23 3.54 5.54 3.62
C PRO A 23 2.56 6.21 2.66
N THR A 24 3.10 6.94 1.70
CA THR A 24 2.31 7.54 0.62
C THR A 24 1.86 6.47 -0.39
N PRO A 25 0.79 6.73 -1.17
CA PRO A 25 0.36 5.79 -2.21
C PRO A 25 1.43 5.51 -3.28
N GLU A 26 2.31 6.47 -3.55
CA GLU A 26 3.44 6.33 -4.48
C GLU A 26 4.47 5.34 -3.92
N GLU A 27 4.92 5.54 -2.68
CA GLU A 27 5.84 4.63 -1.98
C GLU A 27 5.29 3.20 -1.86
N LEU A 28 3.98 3.05 -1.61
CA LEU A 28 3.31 1.76 -1.63
C LEU A 28 3.29 1.13 -3.03
N GLY A 29 3.08 1.94 -4.06
CA GLY A 29 3.08 1.52 -5.46
C GLY A 29 4.44 1.00 -5.90
N GLU A 30 5.52 1.72 -5.58
CA GLU A 30 6.89 1.29 -5.84
C GLU A 30 7.18 -0.06 -5.18
N ARG A 31 6.81 -0.23 -3.91
CA ARG A 31 7.08 -1.49 -3.18
C ARG A 31 6.19 -2.65 -3.61
N MET A 32 5.03 -2.36 -4.19
CA MET A 32 4.11 -3.36 -4.73
C MET A 32 4.30 -3.66 -6.21
N ASP A 33 5.21 -2.95 -6.89
CA ASP A 33 5.40 -2.99 -8.35
C ASP A 33 4.07 -2.74 -9.08
N MET A 34 3.37 -1.67 -8.66
CA MET A 34 2.09 -1.30 -9.25
C MET A 34 1.91 0.23 -9.30
N PRO A 35 1.19 0.75 -10.32
CA PRO A 35 0.92 2.19 -10.40
C PRO A 35 0.18 2.72 -9.18
N GLU A 36 0.54 3.93 -8.76
CA GLU A 36 -0.09 4.66 -7.66
C GLU A 36 -1.62 4.68 -7.78
N ASP A 37 -2.15 4.91 -8.98
CA ASP A 37 -3.59 4.92 -9.24
C ASP A 37 -4.29 3.62 -8.83
N LYS A 38 -3.62 2.48 -8.99
CA LYS A 38 -4.17 1.19 -8.56
C LYS A 38 -4.16 1.09 -7.03
N VAL A 39 -3.08 1.52 -6.38
CA VAL A 39 -2.98 1.57 -4.91
C VAL A 39 -4.11 2.43 -4.33
N ARG A 40 -4.32 3.63 -4.87
CA ARG A 40 -5.41 4.54 -4.47
C ARG A 40 -6.79 3.91 -4.63
N LYS A 41 -7.03 3.16 -5.70
CA LYS A 41 -8.31 2.44 -5.91
C LYS A 41 -8.52 1.34 -4.87
N VAL A 42 -7.47 0.59 -4.54
CA VAL A 42 -7.53 -0.47 -3.52
C VAL A 42 -7.79 0.13 -2.14
N LEU A 43 -7.12 1.23 -1.79
CA LEU A 43 -7.32 1.95 -0.52
C LEU A 43 -8.75 2.51 -0.36
N LYS A 44 -9.42 2.89 -1.44
CA LYS A 44 -10.82 3.38 -1.40
C LYS A 44 -11.86 2.29 -1.18
N ILE A 45 -11.51 1.03 -1.43
CA ILE A 45 -12.42 -0.13 -1.31
C ILE A 45 -12.30 -0.79 0.07
N ALA A 46 -11.17 -0.57 0.75
CA ALA A 46 -10.86 -1.11 2.07
C ALA A 46 -11.56 -0.34 3.20
#